data_AF-S0F5G4-F1
#
_entry.id   AF-S0F5G4-F1
#
_cell.length_a   1.000
_cell.length_b   1.000
_cell.length_c   1.000
_cell.angle_alpha   90.00
_cell.angle_beta   90.00
_cell.angle_gamma   90.00
#
_symmetry.space_group_name_H-M   'P 1'
#
loop_
_entity.id
_entity.type
_entity.pdbx_description
1 polymer ?
#
loop_
_entity_poly.entity_id
_entity_poly.type
_entity_poly.pdbx_seq_one_letter_code
_entity_poly.pdbx_strand_id
1 'polypeptide(L)'
;SFFHLTEKEYMALLDLIREENDSIHPERSIEKYTKADFLKEVFMAEKDFDTLRHLIRTKKNVILQGAPGVGKTFCARRLAQAMMGERDESRICLIQFHQNYSYEDFVMGYKPVGGAFELQKGIFYKFCMLAANHPDKEFFFIIDEINRGNLSKIFGELLMLIEKDYRGEKLTLAYKDEKFSVPGNLYLIGMMNTADRSLALIDYALRRRFSFFEMSPGFDSEGFKAYLEGKDNVRLNELVAQIKELNRQIVADDSLGKGFEIGHSYLCTKGEVTDEWLKEIVNYDILPMLREYWFDNRTEVDRWSKKLNGIFHD
;
A
#
# COMPACT_ATOMS: atom_id res chain seq x y z
N SER A 1 4.53 9.58 -32.59
CA SER A 1 5.03 9.59 -31.20
C SER A 1 6.24 8.68 -31.16
N PHE A 2 7.43 9.15 -30.75
CA PHE A 2 8.71 8.41 -30.92
C PHE A 2 8.94 7.27 -29.90
N PHE A 3 7.89 6.81 -29.22
CA PHE A 3 8.01 5.83 -28.15
C PHE A 3 6.87 4.83 -28.17
N HIS A 4 6.90 3.92 -29.14
CA HIS A 4 6.09 2.71 -29.07
C HIS A 4 6.94 1.61 -28.48
N LEU A 5 6.49 1.03 -27.34
CA LEU A 5 7.05 -0.23 -26.86
C LEU A 5 6.90 -1.24 -27.98
N THR A 6 7.98 -1.94 -28.32
CA THR A 6 7.86 -3.11 -29.18
C THR A 6 7.02 -4.16 -28.47
N GLU A 7 6.35 -5.04 -29.22
CA GLU A 7 5.56 -6.14 -28.65
C GLU A 7 6.39 -6.97 -27.66
N LYS A 8 7.68 -7.18 -27.96
CA LYS A 8 8.63 -7.86 -27.08
C LYS A 8 8.87 -7.09 -25.77
N GLU A 9 9.06 -5.77 -25.83
CA GLU A 9 9.24 -4.93 -24.63
C GLU A 9 7.96 -4.84 -23.79
N TYR A 10 6.80 -4.80 -24.45
CA TYR A 10 5.51 -4.84 -23.80
C TYR A 10 5.30 -6.16 -23.04
N MET A 11 5.54 -7.30 -23.70
CA MET A 11 5.42 -8.61 -23.06
C MET A 11 6.44 -8.79 -21.94
N ALA A 12 7.70 -8.38 -22.14
CA ALA A 12 8.72 -8.45 -21.08
C ALA A 12 8.40 -7.55 -19.87
N LEU A 13 7.79 -6.38 -20.08
CA LEU A 13 7.29 -5.52 -19.00
C LEU A 13 6.13 -6.19 -18.27
N LEU A 14 5.17 -6.76 -19.03
CA LEU A 14 4.07 -7.49 -18.42
C LEU A 14 4.60 -8.65 -17.60
N ASP A 15 5.54 -9.43 -18.11
CA ASP A 15 6.13 -10.55 -17.39
C ASP A 15 6.87 -10.08 -16.13
N LEU A 16 7.59 -8.95 -16.17
CA LEU A 16 8.16 -8.31 -14.97
C LEU A 16 7.10 -7.91 -13.95
N ILE A 17 6.02 -7.25 -14.39
CA ILE A 17 4.89 -6.88 -13.53
C ILE A 17 4.20 -8.12 -12.96
N ARG A 18 4.11 -9.21 -13.75
CA ARG A 18 3.51 -10.49 -13.36
C ARG A 18 4.36 -11.24 -12.34
N GLU A 19 5.67 -11.28 -12.55
CA GLU A 19 6.65 -11.86 -11.65
C GLU A 19 6.69 -11.09 -10.32
N GLU A 20 6.64 -9.75 -10.35
CA GLU A 20 6.60 -8.93 -9.12
C GLU A 20 5.24 -8.99 -8.41
N ASN A 21 4.13 -9.20 -9.12
CA ASN A 21 2.79 -9.22 -8.51
C ASN A 21 2.36 -10.60 -7.96
N ASP A 22 3.18 -11.66 -8.03
CA ASP A 22 2.91 -13.04 -7.55
C ASP A 22 1.59 -13.69 -8.04
N SER A 23 0.80 -13.03 -8.91
CA SER A 23 -0.62 -13.37 -9.07
C SER A 23 -1.25 -12.97 -10.41
N ILE A 24 -0.61 -13.32 -11.53
CA ILE A 24 -1.24 -13.13 -12.84
C ILE A 24 -1.21 -14.42 -13.67
N HIS A 25 -2.39 -15.01 -13.86
CA HIS A 25 -2.65 -15.97 -14.93
C HIS A 25 -3.06 -15.21 -16.20
N PRO A 26 -2.60 -15.62 -17.39
CA PRO A 26 -2.79 -14.88 -18.65
C PRO A 26 -4.24 -14.84 -19.19
N GLU A 27 -5.18 -15.54 -18.56
CA GLU A 27 -6.57 -15.68 -19.03
C GLU A 27 -7.60 -15.35 -17.95
N ARG A 28 -7.55 -14.14 -17.37
CA ARG A 28 -8.69 -13.65 -16.56
C ARG A 28 -9.47 -12.62 -17.35
N SER A 29 -10.76 -12.90 -17.54
CA SER A 29 -11.73 -11.90 -17.98
C SER A 29 -11.61 -10.66 -17.11
N ILE A 30 -11.49 -9.49 -17.73
CA ILE A 30 -11.49 -8.21 -17.01
C ILE A 30 -12.87 -8.04 -16.37
N GLU A 31 -12.94 -8.24 -15.05
CA GLU A 31 -14.17 -8.10 -14.27
C GLU A 31 -14.43 -6.63 -13.95
N LYS A 32 -15.69 -6.18 -14.00
CA LYS A 32 -16.06 -4.85 -13.50
C LYS A 32 -15.81 -4.77 -12.00
N TYR A 33 -15.33 -3.62 -11.53
CA TYR A 33 -15.13 -3.36 -10.11
C TYR A 33 -15.52 -1.92 -9.78
N THR A 34 -16.47 -1.76 -8.88
CA THR A 34 -17.11 -0.48 -8.59
C THR A 34 -16.78 0.02 -7.19
N LYS A 35 -17.18 1.26 -6.89
CA LYS A 35 -17.17 1.82 -5.53
C LYS A 35 -17.92 0.91 -4.53
N ALA A 36 -19.04 0.31 -4.94
CA ALA A 36 -19.82 -0.56 -4.07
C ALA A 36 -19.06 -1.85 -3.75
N ASP A 37 -18.32 -2.41 -4.71
CA ASP A 37 -17.48 -3.58 -4.49
C ASP A 37 -16.29 -3.23 -3.58
N PHE A 38 -15.69 -2.05 -3.76
CA PHE A 38 -14.67 -1.53 -2.88
C PHE A 38 -15.15 -1.45 -1.42
N LEU A 39 -16.31 -0.82 -1.16
CA LEU A 39 -16.81 -0.62 0.21
C LEU A 39 -17.27 -1.91 0.90
N LYS A 40 -17.49 -2.99 0.15
CA LYS A 40 -17.75 -4.33 0.70
C LYS A 40 -16.47 -5.04 1.13
N GLU A 41 -15.39 -4.86 0.38
CA GLU A 41 -14.12 -5.58 0.61
C GLU A 41 -13.14 -4.79 1.49
N VAL A 42 -13.12 -3.46 1.35
CA VAL A 42 -12.24 -2.57 2.09
C VAL A 42 -13.03 -1.91 3.21
N PHE A 43 -12.62 -2.20 4.44
CA PHE A 43 -13.26 -1.71 5.67
C PHE A 43 -12.95 -0.23 5.90
N MET A 44 -13.57 0.63 5.08
CA MET A 44 -13.41 2.07 5.05
C MET A 44 -14.79 2.73 4.90
N ALA A 45 -14.97 3.91 5.48
CA ALA A 45 -16.20 4.69 5.31
C ALA A 45 -16.33 5.23 3.88
N GLU A 46 -17.56 5.38 3.40
CA GLU A 46 -17.83 5.92 2.06
C GLU A 46 -17.19 7.30 1.83
N LYS A 47 -17.30 8.18 2.83
CA LYS A 47 -16.70 9.52 2.82
C LYS A 47 -15.18 9.48 2.65
N ASP A 48 -14.54 8.50 3.27
CA ASP A 48 -13.08 8.33 3.22
C ASP A 48 -12.64 7.84 1.85
N PHE A 49 -13.39 6.90 1.23
CA PHE A 49 -13.18 6.52 -0.16
C PHE A 49 -13.28 7.73 -1.10
N ASP A 50 -14.35 8.54 -0.97
CA ASP A 50 -14.56 9.70 -1.84
C ASP A 50 -13.45 10.74 -1.65
N THR A 51 -13.02 10.95 -0.40
CA THR A 51 -11.90 11.83 -0.07
C THR A 51 -10.61 11.31 -0.70
N LEU A 52 -10.29 10.04 -0.52
CA LEU A 52 -9.08 9.43 -1.05
C LEU A 52 -9.05 9.44 -2.59
N ARG A 53 -10.17 9.08 -3.23
CA ARG A 53 -10.34 9.20 -4.69
C ARG A 53 -10.13 10.64 -5.15
N HIS A 54 -10.69 11.62 -4.45
CA HIS A 54 -10.50 13.03 -4.78
C HIS A 54 -9.03 13.46 -4.65
N LEU A 55 -8.34 13.07 -3.58
CA LEU A 55 -6.92 13.37 -3.36
C LEU A 55 -6.04 12.79 -4.49
N ILE A 56 -6.26 11.53 -4.88
CA ILE A 56 -5.51 10.92 -5.98
C ILE A 56 -5.80 11.63 -7.31
N ARG A 57 -7.07 11.96 -7.59
CA ARG A 57 -7.44 12.65 -8.84
C ARG A 57 -6.83 14.05 -8.94
N THR A 58 -6.77 14.76 -7.82
CA THR A 58 -6.32 16.16 -7.77
C THR A 58 -4.81 16.31 -7.63
N LYS A 59 -4.16 15.48 -6.82
CA LYS A 59 -2.73 15.56 -6.54
C LYS A 59 -1.89 14.59 -7.40
N LYS A 60 -2.52 13.55 -7.95
CA LYS A 60 -1.90 12.42 -8.67
C LYS A 60 -0.99 11.51 -7.83
N ASN A 61 -0.55 11.97 -6.66
CA ASN A 61 0.28 11.20 -5.73
C ASN A 61 -0.32 11.26 -4.32
N VAL A 62 -0.50 10.10 -3.70
CA VAL A 62 -0.96 9.99 -2.31
C VAL A 62 -0.06 9.04 -1.53
N ILE A 63 0.12 9.31 -0.24
CA ILE A 63 0.70 8.37 0.72
C ILE A 63 -0.40 7.91 1.67
N LEU A 64 -0.63 6.60 1.71
CA LEU A 64 -1.44 5.93 2.72
C LEU A 64 -0.54 5.65 3.93
N GLN A 65 -0.85 6.28 5.06
CA GLN A 65 -0.11 6.08 6.30
C GLN A 65 -1.07 5.55 7.38
N GLY A 66 -0.55 4.73 8.28
CA GLY A 66 -1.34 4.23 9.40
C GLY A 66 -0.68 3.03 10.06
N ALA A 67 -1.33 2.53 11.10
CA ALA A 67 -0.84 1.39 11.87
C ALA A 67 -0.72 0.11 11.00
N PRO A 68 0.09 -0.88 11.42
CA PRO A 68 0.14 -2.16 10.74
C PRO A 68 -1.23 -2.85 10.75
N GLY A 69 -1.53 -3.62 9.71
CA GLY A 69 -2.77 -4.40 9.64
C GLY A 69 -4.07 -3.62 9.38
N VAL A 70 -4.01 -2.33 9.02
CA VAL A 70 -5.21 -1.56 8.60
C VAL A 70 -5.56 -1.75 7.12
N GLY A 71 -4.87 -2.65 6.41
CA GLY A 71 -5.19 -3.01 5.03
C GLY A 71 -4.70 -2.03 3.96
N LYS A 72 -3.60 -1.28 4.19
CA LYS A 72 -3.06 -0.28 3.24
C LYS A 72 -2.83 -0.84 1.82
N THR A 73 -2.09 -1.94 1.72
CA THR A 73 -1.77 -2.61 0.43
C THR A 73 -3.02 -3.11 -0.28
N PHE A 74 -3.95 -3.70 0.48
CA PHE A 74 -5.22 -4.14 -0.05
C PHE A 74 -6.08 -2.96 -0.55
N CYS A 75 -6.18 -1.90 0.24
CA CYS A 75 -6.87 -0.65 -0.09
C CYS A 75 -6.31 -0.01 -1.37
N ALA A 76 -4.98 0.14 -1.49
CA ALA A 76 -4.34 0.75 -2.64
C ALA A 76 -4.69 0.02 -3.96
N ARG A 77 -4.61 -1.33 -3.96
CA ARG A 77 -4.96 -2.14 -5.13
C ARG A 77 -6.45 -2.05 -5.46
N ARG A 78 -7.33 -2.19 -4.47
CA ARG A 78 -8.79 -2.09 -4.69
C ARG A 78 -9.22 -0.71 -5.13
N LEU A 79 -8.58 0.34 -4.62
CA LEU A 79 -8.86 1.71 -5.02
C LEU A 79 -8.49 1.93 -6.49
N ALA A 80 -7.33 1.45 -6.92
CA ALA A 80 -6.93 1.49 -8.32
C ALA A 80 -7.98 0.81 -9.21
N GLN A 81 -8.39 -0.42 -8.87
CA GLN A 81 -9.43 -1.15 -9.60
C GLN A 81 -10.76 -0.39 -9.64
N ALA A 82 -11.20 0.18 -8.51
CA ALA A 82 -12.46 0.92 -8.43
C ALA A 82 -12.42 2.22 -9.22
N MET A 83 -11.25 2.87 -9.29
CA MET A 83 -11.04 4.06 -10.11
C MET A 83 -11.03 3.73 -11.60
N MET A 84 -10.43 2.60 -11.98
CA MET A 84 -10.44 2.10 -13.37
C MET A 84 -11.81 1.55 -13.79
N GLY A 85 -12.66 1.17 -12.83
CA GLY A 85 -13.94 0.51 -13.05
C GLY A 85 -13.82 -0.99 -13.33
N GLU A 86 -12.62 -1.56 -13.22
CA GLU A 86 -12.31 -2.92 -13.63
C GLU A 86 -11.08 -3.51 -12.92
N ARG A 87 -11.06 -4.84 -12.75
CA ARG A 87 -9.95 -5.61 -12.16
C ARG A 87 -8.89 -5.91 -13.21
N ASP A 88 -8.14 -4.89 -13.59
CA ASP A 88 -7.05 -5.00 -14.56
C ASP A 88 -5.69 -4.82 -13.89
N GLU A 89 -5.05 -5.92 -13.53
CA GLU A 89 -3.72 -5.93 -12.89
C GLU A 89 -2.60 -5.49 -13.85
N SER A 90 -2.81 -5.52 -15.17
CA SER A 90 -1.78 -5.06 -16.13
C SER A 90 -1.50 -3.56 -16.04
N ARG A 91 -2.41 -2.81 -15.42
CA ARG A 91 -2.31 -1.35 -15.20
C ARG A 91 -1.97 -0.99 -13.76
N ILE A 92 -1.57 -1.97 -12.95
CA ILE A 92 -1.10 -1.78 -11.58
C ILE A 92 0.29 -2.39 -11.45
N CYS A 93 1.28 -1.55 -11.10
CA CYS A 93 2.60 -2.02 -10.71
C CYS A 93 2.73 -1.82 -9.20
N LEU A 94 3.08 -2.87 -8.46
CA LEU A 94 3.35 -2.83 -7.03
C LEU A 94 4.81 -3.20 -6.80
N ILE A 95 5.56 -2.30 -6.18
CA ILE A 95 6.92 -2.57 -5.74
C ILE A 95 7.04 -2.27 -4.24
N GLN A 96 8.08 -2.80 -3.60
CA GLN A 96 8.44 -2.47 -2.23
C GLN A 96 9.80 -1.81 -2.18
N PHE A 97 9.93 -0.67 -1.50
CA PHE A 97 11.22 -0.04 -1.26
C PHE A 97 11.95 -0.65 -0.07
N HIS A 98 13.27 -0.68 -0.20
CA HIS A 98 14.22 -1.08 0.83
C HIS A 98 15.44 -0.15 0.79
N GLN A 99 16.29 -0.20 1.83
CA GLN A 99 17.41 0.74 1.99
C GLN A 99 18.37 0.76 0.80
N ASN A 100 18.54 -0.37 0.12
CA ASN A 100 19.43 -0.51 -1.04
C ASN A 100 18.74 -0.25 -2.39
N TYR A 101 17.47 0.17 -2.42
CA TYR A 101 16.76 0.41 -3.67
C TYR A 101 17.32 1.69 -4.30
N SER A 102 17.67 1.62 -5.59
CA SER A 102 18.51 2.62 -6.25
C SER A 102 17.79 3.33 -7.41
N TYR A 103 18.37 4.42 -7.90
CA TYR A 103 17.90 5.08 -9.13
C TYR A 103 18.06 4.15 -10.33
N GLU A 104 19.13 3.37 -10.34
CA GLU A 104 19.51 2.46 -11.42
C GLU A 104 18.49 1.33 -11.61
N ASP A 105 17.84 0.90 -10.52
CA ASP A 105 16.75 -0.08 -10.56
C ASP A 105 15.40 0.56 -10.90
N PHE A 106 15.17 1.79 -10.43
CA PHE A 106 13.89 2.48 -10.57
C PHE A 106 13.70 3.12 -11.94
N VAL A 107 14.69 3.89 -12.39
CA VAL A 107 14.64 4.74 -13.58
C VAL A 107 15.50 4.17 -14.69
N MET A 108 16.82 4.13 -14.52
CA MET A 108 17.75 3.68 -15.54
C MET A 108 19.17 3.53 -14.98
N GLY A 109 19.89 2.48 -15.36
CA GLY A 109 21.29 2.31 -14.96
C GLY A 109 22.03 1.25 -15.76
N TYR A 110 23.36 1.28 -15.71
CA TYR A 110 24.20 0.27 -16.35
C TYR A 110 24.22 -1.01 -15.52
N LYS A 111 23.87 -2.14 -16.14
CA LYS A 111 23.88 -3.47 -15.52
C LYS A 111 24.80 -4.42 -16.31
N PRO A 112 25.50 -5.34 -15.63
CA PRO A 112 26.38 -6.28 -16.31
C PRO A 112 25.57 -7.31 -17.09
N VAL A 113 25.88 -7.48 -18.38
CA VAL A 113 25.31 -8.47 -19.28
C VAL A 113 26.44 -9.12 -20.06
N GLY A 114 26.67 -10.42 -19.84
CA GLY A 114 27.64 -11.20 -20.62
C GLY A 114 29.09 -10.67 -20.61
N GLY A 115 29.50 -9.95 -19.57
CA GLY A 115 30.85 -9.35 -19.46
C GLY A 115 30.97 -7.91 -19.96
N ALA A 116 29.90 -7.32 -20.49
CA ALA A 116 29.80 -5.89 -20.80
C ALA A 116 28.81 -5.19 -19.85
N PHE A 117 28.81 -3.86 -19.82
CA PHE A 117 27.78 -3.07 -19.15
C PHE A 117 26.79 -2.53 -20.17
N GLU A 118 25.52 -2.86 -20.00
CA GLU A 118 24.43 -2.37 -20.84
C GLU A 118 23.52 -1.44 -20.04
N LEU A 119 23.12 -0.33 -20.66
CA LEU A 119 22.18 0.59 -20.06
C LEU A 119 20.78 -0.03 -20.09
N GLN A 120 20.19 -0.25 -18.92
CA GLN A 120 18.87 -0.84 -18.77
C GLN A 120 17.88 0.15 -18.19
N LYS A 121 16.66 0.11 -18.70
CA LYS A 121 15.52 0.88 -18.19
C LYS A 121 14.95 0.21 -16.94
N GLY A 122 14.78 1.00 -15.89
CA GLY A 122 14.18 0.58 -14.61
C GLY A 122 12.67 0.41 -14.69
N ILE A 123 12.09 -0.12 -13.62
CA ILE A 123 10.67 -0.49 -13.57
C ILE A 123 9.74 0.71 -13.74
N PHE A 124 10.03 1.82 -13.07
CA PHE A 124 9.22 3.04 -13.14
C PHE A 124 9.27 3.67 -14.53
N TYR A 125 10.46 3.69 -15.15
CA TYR A 125 10.62 4.14 -16.52
C TYR A 125 9.72 3.31 -17.45
N LYS A 126 9.84 1.97 -17.40
CA LYS A 126 9.09 1.09 -18.31
C LYS A 126 7.58 1.23 -18.11
N PHE A 127 7.13 1.35 -16.86
CA PHE A 127 5.72 1.54 -16.54
C PHE A 127 5.19 2.92 -17.00
N CYS A 128 5.99 3.97 -16.93
CA CYS A 128 5.66 5.26 -17.55
C CYS A 128 5.52 5.13 -19.08
N MET A 129 6.38 4.37 -19.74
CA MET A 129 6.23 4.14 -21.19
C MET A 129 4.95 3.38 -21.54
N LEU A 130 4.58 2.40 -20.72
CA LEU A 130 3.32 1.69 -20.86
C LEU A 130 2.13 2.65 -20.72
N ALA A 131 2.10 3.44 -19.64
CA ALA A 131 1.04 4.42 -19.43
C ALA A 131 0.96 5.46 -20.56
N ALA A 132 2.10 5.95 -21.06
CA ALA A 132 2.16 6.91 -22.16
C ALA A 132 1.60 6.36 -23.49
N ASN A 133 1.72 5.05 -23.71
CA ASN A 133 1.18 4.39 -24.91
C ASN A 133 -0.34 4.16 -24.85
N HIS A 134 -0.96 4.33 -23.68
CA HIS A 134 -2.40 4.17 -23.46
C HIS A 134 -2.98 5.39 -22.74
N PRO A 135 -2.96 6.59 -23.36
CA PRO A 135 -3.33 7.85 -22.71
C PRO A 135 -4.77 7.90 -22.20
N ASP A 136 -5.68 7.13 -22.81
CA ASP A 136 -7.10 7.05 -22.42
C ASP A 136 -7.35 6.07 -21.25
N LYS A 137 -6.32 5.38 -20.78
CA LYS A 137 -6.38 4.42 -19.68
C LYS A 137 -5.60 4.92 -18.48
N GLU A 138 -6.09 4.59 -17.30
CA GLU A 138 -5.46 4.97 -16.03
C GLU A 138 -4.49 3.88 -15.56
N PHE A 139 -3.36 4.30 -15.02
CA PHE A 139 -2.29 3.43 -14.53
C PHE A 139 -1.91 3.81 -13.10
N PHE A 140 -1.64 2.81 -12.26
CA PHE A 140 -1.32 2.99 -10.85
C PHE A 140 0.02 2.35 -10.53
N PHE A 141 0.91 3.14 -9.95
CA PHE A 141 2.22 2.69 -9.46
C PHE A 141 2.21 2.78 -7.93
N ILE A 142 2.20 1.63 -7.29
CA ILE A 142 2.07 1.47 -5.85
C ILE A 142 3.45 1.14 -5.27
N ILE A 143 3.84 1.87 -4.23
CA ILE A 143 5.13 1.74 -3.57
C ILE A 143 4.87 1.39 -2.11
N ASP A 144 5.10 0.13 -1.76
CA ASP A 144 5.10 -0.32 -0.37
C ASP A 144 6.39 0.10 0.35
N GLU A 145 6.28 0.30 1.66
CA GLU A 145 7.38 0.76 2.52
C GLU A 145 8.13 1.97 1.95
N ILE A 146 7.39 2.95 1.44
CA ILE A 146 7.94 4.10 0.70
C ILE A 146 8.99 4.89 1.52
N ASN A 147 8.89 4.87 2.85
CA ASN A 147 9.82 5.52 3.77
C ASN A 147 11.12 4.73 4.02
N ARG A 148 11.23 3.47 3.57
CA ARG A 148 12.46 2.66 3.72
C ARG A 148 13.52 2.96 2.65
N GLY A 149 13.13 3.61 1.55
CA GLY A 149 14.03 4.04 0.48
C GLY A 149 14.45 5.51 0.62
N ASN A 150 15.63 5.86 0.09
CA ASN A 150 15.99 7.27 -0.07
C ASN A 150 15.29 7.84 -1.30
N LEU A 151 14.06 8.31 -1.10
CA LEU A 151 13.18 8.80 -2.17
C LEU A 151 13.82 9.87 -3.06
N SER A 152 14.57 10.82 -2.47
CA SER A 152 15.24 11.87 -3.25
C SER A 152 16.30 11.29 -4.19
N LYS A 153 17.04 10.26 -3.75
CA LYS A 153 18.01 9.55 -4.60
C LYS A 153 17.31 8.66 -5.63
N ILE A 154 16.29 7.91 -5.22
CA ILE A 154 15.59 6.96 -6.09
C ILE A 154 14.87 7.68 -7.24
N PHE A 155 14.14 8.76 -6.94
CA PHE A 155 13.45 9.53 -7.98
C PHE A 155 14.39 10.43 -8.79
N GLY A 156 15.50 10.88 -8.20
CA GLY A 156 16.47 11.75 -8.87
C GLY A 156 15.80 12.98 -9.52
N GLU A 157 16.04 13.17 -10.81
CA GLU A 157 15.45 14.24 -11.63
C GLU A 157 13.93 14.12 -11.82
N LEU A 158 13.36 12.92 -11.64
CA LEU A 158 11.92 12.69 -11.80
C LEU A 158 11.10 13.23 -10.63
N LEU A 159 11.76 13.62 -9.54
CA LEU A 159 11.09 14.15 -8.35
C LEU A 159 10.21 15.37 -8.66
N MET A 160 10.62 16.21 -9.62
CA MET A 160 9.77 17.30 -10.10
C MET A 160 8.61 16.78 -10.96
N LEU A 161 8.88 15.83 -11.85
CA LEU A 161 7.92 15.34 -12.86
C LEU A 161 6.74 14.57 -12.27
N ILE A 162 6.84 14.05 -11.04
CA ILE A 162 5.70 13.39 -10.39
C ILE A 162 4.62 14.38 -9.97
N GLU A 163 4.95 15.66 -9.80
CA GLU A 163 3.98 16.72 -9.48
C GLU A 163 2.99 16.88 -10.64
N LYS A 164 1.70 17.01 -10.32
CA LYS A 164 0.62 17.08 -11.32
C LYS A 164 0.91 18.06 -12.45
N ASP A 165 1.36 19.26 -12.12
CA ASP A 165 1.52 20.36 -13.07
C ASP A 165 2.74 20.20 -13.99
N TYR A 166 3.66 19.29 -13.65
CA TYR A 166 4.86 18.99 -14.45
C TYR A 166 4.76 17.66 -15.20
N ARG A 167 3.63 16.94 -15.10
CA ARG A 167 3.42 15.70 -15.85
C ARG A 167 3.25 16.00 -17.34
N GLY A 168 3.96 15.25 -18.18
CA GLY A 168 4.09 15.51 -19.61
C GLY A 168 5.23 16.45 -19.98
N GLU A 169 5.80 17.19 -19.03
CA GLU A 169 7.04 17.94 -19.25
C GLU A 169 8.22 16.97 -19.40
N LYS A 170 9.11 17.28 -20.35
CA LYS A 170 10.24 16.42 -20.68
C LYS A 170 11.51 16.93 -20.03
N LEU A 171 12.20 16.05 -19.29
CA LEU A 171 13.56 16.28 -18.82
C LEU A 171 14.53 15.34 -19.53
N THR A 172 15.76 15.79 -19.64
CA THR A 172 16.89 15.01 -20.14
C THR A 172 17.45 14.16 -19.00
N LEU A 173 17.42 12.84 -19.14
CA LEU A 173 17.96 11.89 -18.14
C LEU A 173 19.50 11.87 -18.16
N ALA A 174 20.10 11.61 -17.00
CA ALA A 174 21.55 11.73 -16.80
C ALA A 174 22.42 10.80 -17.68
N TYR A 175 21.94 9.60 -18.02
CA TYR A 175 22.77 8.57 -18.65
C TYR A 175 22.86 8.63 -20.18
N LYS A 176 21.94 9.31 -20.89
CA LYS A 176 21.84 9.17 -22.36
C LYS A 176 21.28 10.38 -23.12
N ASP A 177 21.22 11.55 -22.49
CA ASP A 177 20.48 12.70 -23.01
C ASP A 177 19.03 12.38 -23.43
N GLU A 178 18.45 11.31 -22.86
CA GLU A 178 17.15 10.80 -23.26
C GLU A 178 16.05 11.68 -22.65
N LYS A 179 15.13 12.17 -23.50
CA LYS A 179 13.99 12.94 -23.04
C LYS A 179 12.93 12.02 -22.46
N PHE A 180 12.60 12.21 -21.18
CA PHE A 180 11.62 11.44 -20.45
C PHE A 180 10.61 12.36 -19.74
N SER A 181 9.36 11.89 -19.62
CA SER A 181 8.27 12.59 -18.94
C SER A 181 7.42 11.59 -18.16
N VAL A 182 6.95 11.98 -16.97
CA VAL A 182 5.95 11.19 -16.24
C VAL A 182 4.57 11.45 -16.86
N PRO A 183 3.80 10.41 -17.26
CA PRO A 183 2.51 10.59 -17.91
C PRO A 183 1.42 11.17 -16.99
N GLY A 184 0.49 11.93 -17.57
CA GLY A 184 -0.64 12.54 -16.85
C GLY A 184 -1.70 11.53 -16.35
N ASN A 185 -1.75 10.35 -16.96
CA ASN A 185 -2.66 9.23 -16.64
C ASN A 185 -2.08 8.22 -15.63
N LEU A 186 -0.85 8.45 -15.16
CA LEU A 186 -0.25 7.67 -14.07
C LEU A 186 -0.77 8.17 -12.71
N TYR A 187 -0.83 7.33 -11.69
CA TYR A 187 -1.13 7.72 -10.31
C TYR A 187 -0.16 7.01 -9.38
N LEU A 188 0.39 7.73 -8.40
CA LEU A 188 1.33 7.16 -7.43
C LEU A 188 0.62 6.95 -6.08
N ILE A 189 0.75 5.76 -5.52
CA ILE A 189 0.25 5.45 -4.17
C ILE A 189 1.41 4.90 -3.35
N GLY A 190 1.95 5.70 -2.43
CA GLY A 190 2.92 5.25 -1.44
C GLY A 190 2.23 4.69 -0.22
N MET A 191 2.87 3.74 0.46
CA MET A 191 2.38 3.18 1.72
C MET A 191 3.49 3.23 2.76
N MET A 192 3.15 3.66 3.98
CA MET A 192 4.09 3.71 5.09
C MET A 192 3.43 3.28 6.40
N ASN A 193 4.18 2.54 7.21
CA ASN A 193 3.80 2.28 8.59
C ASN A 193 4.18 3.48 9.46
N THR A 194 3.26 3.93 10.30
CA THR A 194 3.48 5.07 11.20
C THR A 194 4.15 4.68 12.51
N ALA A 195 4.16 3.39 12.86
CA ALA A 195 4.85 2.87 14.04
C ALA A 195 6.39 2.92 13.90
N ASP A 196 6.89 2.91 12.65
CA ASP A 196 8.33 2.90 12.34
C ASP A 196 8.98 4.28 12.55
N ARG A 197 9.22 4.64 13.82
CA ARG A 197 9.79 5.93 14.23
C ARG A 197 11.21 6.18 13.71
N SER A 198 11.99 5.13 13.46
CA SER A 198 13.37 5.22 12.96
C SER A 198 13.48 5.64 11.49
N LEU A 199 12.38 5.61 10.75
CA LEU A 199 12.30 5.89 9.31
C LEU A 199 11.49 7.16 9.00
N ALA A 200 11.10 7.92 10.01
CA ALA A 200 9.91 8.78 9.99
C ALA A 200 10.09 10.20 9.43
N LEU A 201 11.07 10.47 8.55
CA LEU A 201 11.18 11.79 7.94
C LEU A 201 11.31 11.71 6.43
N ILE A 202 10.14 11.68 5.77
CA ILE A 202 10.05 12.08 4.36
C ILE A 202 10.40 13.56 4.30
N ASP A 203 11.43 13.90 3.52
CA ASP A 203 11.87 15.28 3.35
C ASP A 203 10.73 16.19 2.88
N TYR A 204 10.78 17.46 3.29
CA TYR A 204 9.74 18.45 3.03
C TYR A 204 9.49 18.64 1.53
N ALA A 205 10.55 18.53 0.71
CA ALA A 205 10.43 18.59 -0.73
C ALA A 205 9.57 17.44 -1.29
N LEU A 206 9.67 16.23 -0.74
CA LEU A 206 8.79 15.13 -1.11
C LEU A 206 7.39 15.31 -0.54
N ARG A 207 7.29 15.74 0.71
CA ARG A 207 6.01 15.91 1.42
C ARG A 207 5.04 16.81 0.63
N ARG A 208 5.50 17.90 0.00
CA ARG A 208 4.63 18.79 -0.80
C ARG A 208 4.04 18.16 -2.07
N ARG A 209 4.61 17.05 -2.54
CA ARG A 209 4.27 16.37 -3.81
C ARG A 209 3.25 15.27 -3.64
N PHE A 210 3.04 14.82 -2.40
CA PHE A 210 2.05 13.82 -2.03
C PHE A 210 0.98 14.46 -1.14
N SER A 211 -0.26 13.99 -1.29
CA SER A 211 -1.27 14.16 -0.24
C SER A 211 -1.16 13.00 0.74
N PHE A 212 -1.20 13.27 2.04
CA PHE A 212 -1.12 12.24 3.07
C PHE A 212 -2.53 11.88 3.53
N PHE A 213 -2.84 10.59 3.50
CA PHE A 213 -4.12 10.06 3.93
C PHE A 213 -3.87 9.06 5.07
N GLU A 214 -4.42 9.37 6.25
CA GLU A 214 -4.30 8.52 7.43
C GLU A 214 -5.40 7.45 7.41
N MET A 215 -5.01 6.19 7.43
CA MET A 215 -5.90 5.05 7.55
C MET A 215 -5.98 4.59 9.00
N SER A 216 -7.20 4.50 9.51
CA SER A 216 -7.49 3.95 10.84
C SER A 216 -8.04 2.51 10.75
N PRO A 217 -8.01 1.73 11.84
CA PRO A 217 -8.67 0.44 11.88
C PRO A 217 -10.18 0.53 11.55
N GLY A 218 -10.58 -0.13 10.47
CA GLY A 218 -11.96 -0.18 9.96
C GLY A 218 -13.03 -0.89 10.83
N PHE A 219 -12.82 -1.05 12.14
CA PHE A 219 -13.73 -1.79 13.02
C PHE A 219 -15.16 -1.23 13.06
N ASP A 220 -15.33 0.07 12.77
CA ASP A 220 -16.62 0.75 12.78
C ASP A 220 -17.23 0.92 11.39
N SER A 221 -16.56 0.44 10.34
CA SER A 221 -17.09 0.51 8.96
C SER A 221 -18.25 -0.47 8.77
N GLU A 222 -19.21 -0.10 7.91
CA GLU A 222 -20.34 -0.97 7.57
C GLU A 222 -19.89 -2.28 6.94
N GLY A 223 -18.84 -2.26 6.11
CA GLY A 223 -18.26 -3.47 5.54
C GLY A 223 -17.71 -4.44 6.60
N PHE A 224 -17.06 -3.92 7.66
CA PHE A 224 -16.55 -4.78 8.72
C PHE A 224 -17.66 -5.33 9.61
N LYS A 225 -18.70 -4.54 9.90
CA LYS A 225 -19.88 -5.01 10.63
C LYS A 225 -20.58 -6.15 9.87
N ALA A 226 -20.80 -5.97 8.57
CA ALA A 226 -21.36 -7.01 7.72
C ALA A 226 -20.47 -8.26 7.64
N TYR A 227 -19.14 -8.09 7.65
CA TYR A 227 -18.19 -9.21 7.76
C TYR A 227 -18.37 -9.98 9.07
N LEU A 228 -18.48 -9.30 10.21
CA LEU A 228 -18.72 -9.94 11.51
C LEU A 228 -20.05 -10.67 11.57
N GLU A 229 -21.12 -10.05 11.09
CA GLU A 229 -22.46 -10.66 10.98
C GLU A 229 -22.40 -11.92 10.12
N GLY A 230 -21.68 -11.89 8.99
CA GLY A 230 -21.51 -13.05 8.12
C GLY A 230 -20.66 -14.18 8.71
N LYS A 231 -19.85 -13.91 9.74
CA LYS A 231 -19.12 -14.95 10.49
C LYS A 231 -19.94 -15.58 11.60
N ASP A 232 -20.99 -14.90 12.08
CA ASP A 232 -21.89 -15.35 13.14
C ASP A 232 -21.16 -15.99 14.34
N ASN A 233 -20.12 -15.30 14.85
CA ASN A 233 -19.29 -15.81 15.92
C ASN A 233 -19.22 -14.83 17.10
N VAL A 234 -19.81 -15.23 18.23
CA VAL A 234 -19.91 -14.41 19.45
C VAL A 234 -18.54 -14.03 20.00
N ARG A 235 -17.59 -14.98 20.07
CA ARG A 235 -16.26 -14.75 20.62
C ARG A 235 -15.40 -13.82 19.75
N LEU A 236 -15.57 -13.86 18.43
CA LEU A 236 -14.97 -12.87 17.53
C LEU A 236 -15.51 -11.46 17.82
N ASN A 237 -16.83 -11.32 18.01
CA ASN A 237 -17.43 -10.02 18.35
C ASN A 237 -16.92 -9.48 19.69
N GLU A 238 -16.78 -10.34 20.70
CA GLU A 238 -16.19 -10.01 21.99
C GLU A 238 -14.71 -9.60 21.86
N LEU A 239 -13.93 -10.34 21.07
CA LEU A 239 -12.53 -10.02 20.82
C LEU A 239 -12.39 -8.66 20.12
N VAL A 240 -13.19 -8.38 19.09
CA VAL A 240 -13.22 -7.07 18.43
C VAL A 240 -13.53 -5.96 19.45
N ALA A 241 -14.51 -6.17 20.34
CA ALA A 241 -14.83 -5.19 21.37
C ALA A 241 -13.65 -4.94 22.34
N GLN A 242 -12.93 -5.99 22.72
CA GLN A 242 -11.70 -5.86 23.54
C GLN A 242 -10.58 -5.15 22.79
N ILE A 243 -10.36 -5.45 21.50
CA ILE A 243 -9.36 -4.79 20.67
C ILE A 243 -9.68 -3.29 20.47
N LYS A 244 -10.96 -2.92 20.34
CA LYS A 244 -11.35 -1.50 20.30
C LYS A 244 -11.03 -0.77 21.61
N GLU A 245 -11.19 -1.42 22.75
CA GLU A 245 -10.75 -0.86 24.05
C GLU A 245 -9.23 -0.79 24.15
N LEU A 246 -8.51 -1.80 23.65
CA LEU A 246 -7.06 -1.81 23.60
C LEU A 246 -6.53 -0.64 22.76
N ASN A 247 -7.10 -0.41 21.59
CA ASN A 247 -6.74 0.73 20.74
C ASN A 247 -6.97 2.07 21.44
N ARG A 248 -8.04 2.22 22.24
CA ARG A 248 -8.24 3.43 23.04
C ARG A 248 -7.12 3.66 24.05
N GLN A 249 -6.63 2.60 24.71
CA GLN A 249 -5.50 2.70 25.64
C GLN A 249 -4.19 2.99 24.90
N ILE A 250 -3.91 2.30 23.78
CA ILE A 250 -2.72 2.56 22.94
C ILE A 250 -2.67 4.02 22.47
N VAL A 251 -3.81 4.56 22.02
CA VAL A 251 -3.89 5.95 21.55
C VAL A 251 -3.69 6.96 22.68
N ALA A 252 -4.15 6.64 23.89
CA ALA A 252 -4.01 7.48 25.07
C ALA A 252 -2.61 7.43 25.69
N ASP A 253 -1.78 6.45 25.33
CA ASP A 253 -0.41 6.31 25.82
C ASP A 253 0.52 7.32 25.11
N ASP A 254 1.15 8.19 25.91
CA ASP A 254 2.08 9.23 25.44
C ASP A 254 3.26 8.67 24.62
N SER A 255 3.62 7.41 24.85
CA SER A 255 4.75 6.76 24.18
C SER A 255 4.36 6.05 22.89
N LEU A 256 3.07 5.86 22.57
CA LEU A 256 2.59 5.11 21.40
C LEU A 256 1.81 6.01 20.42
N GLY A 257 0.56 6.35 20.75
CA GLY A 257 -0.37 7.10 19.91
C GLY A 257 -1.01 6.27 18.78
N LYS A 258 -1.75 6.95 17.88
CA LYS A 258 -2.55 6.32 16.80
C LYS A 258 -1.77 5.40 15.86
N GLY A 259 -0.49 5.66 15.66
CA GLY A 259 0.33 4.88 14.73
C GLY A 259 0.55 3.42 15.15
N PHE A 260 0.18 3.06 16.38
CA PHE A 260 0.37 1.76 17.03
C PHE A 260 -0.97 1.00 17.23
N GLU A 261 -2.09 1.51 16.73
CA GLU A 261 -3.36 0.81 16.85
C GLU A 261 -3.30 -0.60 16.21
N ILE A 262 -3.99 -1.56 16.80
CA ILE A 262 -4.15 -2.89 16.23
C ILE A 262 -5.12 -2.81 15.05
N GLY A 263 -4.65 -3.19 13.87
CA GLY A 263 -5.45 -3.23 12.66
C GLY A 263 -6.46 -4.39 12.62
N HIS A 264 -7.47 -4.27 11.77
CA HIS A 264 -8.51 -5.30 11.62
C HIS A 264 -8.05 -6.53 10.84
N SER A 265 -6.96 -6.46 10.06
CA SER A 265 -6.53 -7.55 9.19
C SER A 265 -6.21 -8.84 9.95
N TYR A 266 -5.73 -8.73 11.19
CA TYR A 266 -5.49 -9.88 12.07
C TYR A 266 -6.76 -10.71 12.31
N LEU A 267 -7.93 -10.08 12.27
CA LEU A 267 -9.24 -10.71 12.53
C LEU A 267 -10.01 -11.05 11.24
N CYS A 268 -9.33 -10.99 10.09
CA CYS A 268 -9.92 -11.24 8.77
C CYS A 268 -9.47 -12.57 8.21
N THR A 269 -10.41 -13.50 7.99
CA THR A 269 -10.13 -14.81 7.39
C THR A 269 -11.18 -15.20 6.36
N LYS A 270 -10.76 -15.92 5.31
CA LYS A 270 -11.67 -16.57 4.37
C LYS A 270 -12.24 -17.88 4.94
N GLY A 271 -11.55 -18.49 5.90
CA GLY A 271 -11.96 -19.74 6.53
C GLY A 271 -13.01 -19.56 7.63
N GLU A 272 -13.32 -20.65 8.31
CA GLU A 272 -14.14 -20.65 9.52
C GLU A 272 -13.40 -19.97 10.67
N VAL A 273 -14.17 -19.36 11.56
CA VAL A 273 -13.67 -18.73 12.78
C VAL A 273 -13.87 -19.71 13.93
N THR A 274 -12.77 -20.26 14.43
CA THR A 274 -12.75 -21.19 15.57
C THR A 274 -12.08 -20.55 16.78
N ASP A 275 -12.35 -21.09 17.96
CA ASP A 275 -11.69 -20.62 19.19
C ASP A 275 -10.18 -20.78 19.13
N GLU A 276 -9.71 -21.87 18.51
CA GLU A 276 -8.29 -22.14 18.36
C GLU A 276 -7.63 -21.06 17.49
N TRP A 277 -8.24 -20.71 16.36
CA TRP A 277 -7.76 -19.64 15.50
C TRP A 277 -7.73 -18.28 16.21
N LEU A 278 -8.77 -17.95 16.98
CA LEU A 278 -8.82 -16.71 17.76
C LEU A 278 -7.73 -16.69 18.85
N LYS A 279 -7.51 -17.80 19.54
CA LYS A 279 -6.42 -17.95 20.53
C LYS A 279 -5.05 -17.83 19.89
N GLU A 280 -4.86 -18.38 18.69
CA GLU A 280 -3.62 -18.28 17.94
C GLU A 280 -3.30 -16.82 17.63
N ILE A 281 -4.27 -16.06 17.10
CA ILE A 281 -4.10 -14.62 16.82
C ILE A 281 -3.74 -13.86 18.09
N VAL A 282 -4.48 -14.09 19.18
CA VAL A 282 -4.21 -13.40 20.45
C VAL A 282 -2.79 -13.71 20.95
N ASN A 283 -2.40 -14.98 20.99
CA ASN A 283 -1.17 -15.41 21.66
C ASN A 283 0.09 -15.28 20.80
N TYR A 284 -0.02 -15.35 19.47
CA TYR A 284 1.12 -15.37 18.56
C TYR A 284 1.24 -14.13 17.68
N ASP A 285 0.20 -13.32 17.54
CA ASP A 285 0.28 -12.05 16.79
C ASP A 285 0.14 -10.84 17.71
N ILE A 286 -0.96 -10.74 18.44
CA ILE A 286 -1.31 -9.53 19.21
C ILE A 286 -0.42 -9.39 20.45
N LEU A 287 -0.33 -10.43 21.29
CA LEU A 287 0.43 -10.34 22.54
C LEU A 287 1.94 -10.14 22.35
N PRO A 288 2.61 -10.77 21.37
CA PRO A 288 4.00 -10.45 21.06
C PRO A 288 4.19 -8.98 20.68
N MET A 289 3.29 -8.41 19.87
CA MET A 289 3.35 -7.01 19.50
C MET A 289 3.13 -6.08 20.72
N LEU A 290 2.20 -6.41 21.63
CA LEU A 290 2.03 -5.65 22.86
C LEU A 290 3.26 -5.68 23.78
N ARG A 291 4.02 -6.78 23.77
CA ARG A 291 5.31 -6.86 24.50
C ARG A 291 6.36 -5.91 23.91
N GLU A 292 6.30 -5.63 22.61
CA GLU A 292 7.17 -4.62 22.00
C GLU A 292 6.70 -3.20 22.34
N TYR A 293 5.40 -2.96 22.30
CA TYR A 293 4.82 -1.65 22.60
C TYR A 293 5.07 -1.22 24.05
N TRP A 294 4.84 -2.15 24.98
CA TRP A 294 5.03 -1.95 26.42
C TRP A 294 6.22 -2.76 26.94
N PHE A 295 7.37 -2.66 26.25
CA PHE A 295 8.60 -3.38 26.60
C PHE A 295 9.00 -3.22 28.08
N ASP A 296 8.93 -1.99 28.59
CA ASP A 296 9.24 -1.67 29.99
C ASP A 296 8.02 -1.75 30.93
N ASN A 297 6.81 -1.98 30.41
CA ASN A 297 5.56 -2.01 31.19
C ASN A 297 4.88 -3.39 31.11
N ARG A 298 5.54 -4.39 31.71
CA ARG A 298 5.04 -5.78 31.76
C ARG A 298 3.67 -5.91 32.43
N THR A 299 3.36 -5.05 33.40
CA THR A 299 2.07 -5.07 34.10
C THR A 299 0.91 -4.78 33.15
N GLU A 300 1.07 -3.83 32.23
CA GLU A 300 0.04 -3.52 31.25
C GLU A 300 -0.12 -4.66 30.22
N VAL A 301 0.99 -5.27 29.79
CA VAL A 301 0.95 -6.47 28.94
C VAL A 301 0.22 -7.63 29.62
N ASP A 302 0.53 -7.92 30.89
CA ASP A 302 -0.11 -9.00 31.65
C ASP A 302 -1.61 -8.75 31.85
N ARG A 303 -1.99 -7.49 32.09
CA ARG A 303 -3.40 -7.07 32.18
C ARG A 303 -4.13 -7.36 30.87
N TRP A 304 -3.57 -6.96 29.74
CA TRP A 304 -4.17 -7.21 28.42
C TRP A 304 -4.16 -8.68 28.03
N SER A 305 -3.10 -9.42 28.37
CA SER A 305 -3.03 -10.87 28.20
C SER A 305 -4.19 -11.59 28.90
N LYS A 306 -4.42 -11.27 30.19
CA LYS A 306 -5.55 -11.84 30.95
C LYS A 306 -6.89 -11.44 30.35
N LYS A 307 -7.05 -10.19 29.93
CA LYS A 307 -8.31 -9.68 29.38
C LYS A 307 -8.67 -10.30 28.03
N LEU A 308 -7.69 -10.44 27.14
CA LEU A 308 -7.87 -11.03 25.81
C LEU A 308 -8.06 -12.55 25.89
N ASN A 309 -7.26 -13.26 26.67
CA ASN A 309 -7.42 -14.71 26.84
C ASN A 309 -8.67 -15.08 27.67
N GLY A 310 -9.15 -14.17 28.54
CA GLY A 310 -10.37 -14.34 29.32
C GLY A 310 -11.63 -14.61 28.48
N ILE A 311 -11.64 -14.23 27.20
CA ILE A 311 -12.73 -14.49 26.26
C ILE A 311 -12.93 -15.99 26.00
N PHE A 312 -11.87 -16.80 26.15
CA PHE A 312 -11.90 -18.22 25.84
C PHE A 312 -12.04 -19.12 27.07
N HIS A 313 -12.21 -18.52 28.24
CA HIS A 313 -12.39 -19.23 29.50
C HIS A 313 -13.86 -19.16 29.90
N ASP A 314 -14.64 -20.15 29.44
CA ASP A 314 -15.90 -20.55 30.06
C ASP A 314 -15.65 -21.75 30.99
#